data_AF-A0A6L9SRQ6-F1
#
_entry.id   AF-A0A6L9SRQ6-F1
#
_cell.length_a   1.000
_cell.length_b   1.000
_cell.length_c   1.000
_cell.angle_alpha   90.00
_cell.angle_beta   90.00
_cell.angle_gamma   90.00
#
_symmetry.space_group_name_H-M   'P 1'
#
loop_
_entity.id
_entity.type
_entity.pdbx_description
1 polymer ?
#
loop_
_entity_poly.entity_id
_entity_poly.type
_entity_poly.pdbx_seq_one_letter_code
_entity_poly.pdbx_strand_id
1 'polypeptide(L)'
;MTATDKYTALADQARRIIDLQAEIDARKTEIEAIKTGIIEAWPAGTYEAGDLKVQVKAGSQRIDAKAFEAKYPAATHPTFYDVKPNLAKARKELGELAVAPLLKRDKPGVVVK
;
A
#
# COMPACT_ATOMS: atom_id res chain seq x y z
N MET A 1 0.23 -34.64 -17.68
CA MET A 1 0.50 -34.28 -16.28
C MET A 1 -0.58 -34.87 -15.40
N THR A 2 -0.19 -35.76 -14.50
CA THR A 2 -1.05 -36.26 -13.44
C THR A 2 -1.30 -35.15 -12.41
N ALA A 3 -2.31 -35.30 -11.54
CA ALA A 3 -2.58 -34.32 -10.48
C ALA A 3 -1.33 -34.11 -9.59
N THR A 4 -0.58 -35.18 -9.32
CA THR A 4 0.67 -35.16 -8.55
C THR A 4 1.72 -34.24 -9.17
N ASP A 5 1.91 -34.27 -10.49
CA ASP A 5 2.88 -33.41 -11.19
C ASP A 5 2.54 -31.91 -11.06
N LYS A 6 1.24 -31.58 -11.03
CA LYS A 6 0.78 -30.19 -10.89
C LYS A 6 1.01 -29.66 -9.48
N TYR A 7 0.79 -30.49 -8.45
CA TYR A 7 1.03 -30.08 -7.06
C TYR A 7 2.52 -29.90 -6.77
N THR A 8 3.38 -30.74 -7.33
CA THR A 8 4.84 -30.56 -7.23
C THR A 8 5.29 -29.27 -7.90
N ALA A 9 4.84 -29.01 -9.13
CA ALA A 9 5.18 -27.75 -9.82
C ALA A 9 4.70 -26.51 -9.06
N LEU A 10 3.49 -26.56 -8.47
CA LEU A 10 2.98 -25.48 -7.62
C LEU A 10 3.85 -25.27 -6.37
N ALA A 11 4.30 -26.36 -5.73
CA ALA A 11 5.17 -26.29 -4.56
C ALA A 11 6.53 -25.65 -4.91
N ASP A 12 7.14 -26.03 -6.03
CA ASP A 12 8.41 -25.45 -6.50
C ASP A 12 8.27 -23.96 -6.81
N GLN A 13 7.17 -23.58 -7.46
CA GLN A 13 6.83 -22.17 -7.74
C GLN A 13 6.66 -21.37 -6.45
N ALA A 14 5.89 -21.91 -5.49
CA ALA A 14 5.68 -21.27 -4.20
C ALA A 14 7.00 -21.09 -3.43
N ARG A 15 7.87 -22.11 -3.43
CA ARG A 15 9.21 -22.04 -2.82
C ARG A 15 10.05 -20.93 -3.43
N ARG A 16 10.10 -20.87 -4.77
CA ARG A 16 10.86 -19.83 -5.47
C ARG A 16 10.33 -18.43 -5.18
N ILE A 17 9.02 -18.26 -5.04
CA ILE A 17 8.41 -16.98 -4.66
C ILE A 17 8.87 -16.55 -3.27
N ILE A 18 8.88 -17.45 -2.29
CA ILE A 18 9.36 -17.15 -0.93
C ILE A 18 10.83 -16.73 -0.94
N ASP A 19 11.68 -17.44 -1.66
CA ASP A 19 13.11 -17.11 -1.75
C ASP A 19 13.32 -15.70 -2.35
N LEU A 20 12.58 -15.38 -3.41
CA LEU A 20 12.62 -14.05 -4.05
C LEU A 20 12.06 -12.96 -3.15
N GLN A 21 11.01 -13.24 -2.38
CA GLN A 21 10.46 -12.28 -1.41
C GLN A 21 11.46 -11.97 -0.30
N ALA A 22 12.14 -12.98 0.22
CA ALA A 22 13.19 -12.79 1.22
C ALA A 22 14.36 -11.94 0.67
N GLU A 23 14.77 -12.17 -0.58
CA GLU A 23 15.78 -11.35 -1.23
C GLU A 23 15.32 -9.90 -1.40
N ILE A 24 14.08 -9.69 -1.86
CA ILE A 24 13.49 -8.35 -2.01
C ILE A 24 13.49 -7.61 -0.67
N ASP A 25 13.10 -8.27 0.42
CA ASP A 25 13.01 -7.62 1.72
C ASP A 25 14.38 -7.29 2.31
N ALA A 26 15.39 -8.14 2.08
CA ALA A 26 16.78 -7.83 2.40
C ALA A 26 17.27 -6.59 1.63
N ARG A 27 17.01 -6.52 0.31
CA ARG A 27 17.39 -5.37 -0.54
C ARG A 27 16.64 -4.10 -0.17
N LYS A 28 15.35 -4.19 0.18
CA LYS A 28 14.60 -3.03 0.70
C LYS A 28 15.23 -2.51 1.99
N THR A 29 15.59 -3.40 2.90
CA THR A 29 16.23 -3.02 4.18
C THR A 29 17.54 -2.28 3.93
N GLU A 30 18.37 -2.77 3.02
CA GLU A 30 19.62 -2.13 2.60
C GLU A 30 19.38 -0.73 2.00
N ILE A 31 18.42 -0.60 1.09
CA ILE A 31 18.03 0.69 0.48
C ILE A 31 17.56 1.69 1.55
N GLU A 32 16.71 1.27 2.48
CA GLU A 32 16.18 2.16 3.51
C GLU A 32 17.26 2.59 4.51
N ALA A 33 18.23 1.73 4.83
CA ALA A 33 19.40 2.11 5.63
C ALA A 33 20.21 3.22 4.95
N ILE A 34 20.47 3.10 3.64
CA ILE A 34 21.17 4.12 2.85
C ILE A 34 20.39 5.44 2.82
N LYS A 35 19.08 5.39 2.54
CA LYS A 35 18.23 6.58 2.53
C LYS A 35 18.19 7.27 3.89
N THR A 36 18.14 6.51 4.98
CA THR A 36 18.17 7.04 6.34
C THR A 36 19.47 7.81 6.58
N GLY A 37 20.61 7.22 6.23
CA GLY A 37 21.91 7.91 6.32
C GLY A 37 21.96 9.21 5.49
N ILE A 38 21.35 9.24 4.31
CA ILE A 38 21.25 10.46 3.49
C ILE A 38 20.40 11.53 4.19
N ILE A 39 19.23 11.15 4.73
CA ILE A 39 18.32 12.07 5.41
C ILE A 39 18.94 12.66 6.68
N GLU A 40 19.70 11.86 7.43
CA GLU A 40 20.38 12.31 8.65
C GLU A 40 21.55 13.27 8.35
N ALA A 41 22.24 13.07 7.23
CA ALA A 41 23.42 13.85 6.87
C ALA A 41 23.12 15.13 6.07
N TRP A 42 21.99 15.20 5.36
CA TRP A 42 21.69 16.29 4.43
C TRP A 42 20.39 17.00 4.78
N PRO A 43 20.34 18.35 4.75
CA PRO A 43 19.10 19.07 4.91
C PRO A 43 18.15 18.83 3.72
N ALA A 44 16.87 19.14 3.91
CA ALA A 44 15.88 19.06 2.84
C ALA A 44 16.29 19.98 1.67
N GLY A 45 16.33 19.43 0.46
CA GLY A 45 16.91 20.10 -0.69
C GLY A 45 17.07 19.17 -1.89
N THR A 46 17.59 19.72 -2.99
CA THR A 46 17.91 18.95 -4.19
C THR A 46 19.39 19.12 -4.51
N TYR A 47 20.07 18.01 -4.75
CA TYR A 47 21.51 17.93 -4.90
C TYR A 47 21.86 17.17 -6.17
N GLU A 48 22.88 17.65 -6.89
CA GLU A 48 23.50 16.91 -7.98
C GLU A 48 24.57 15.98 -7.39
N ALA A 49 24.55 14.70 -7.76
CA ALA A 49 25.41 13.64 -7.24
C ALA A 49 25.98 12.82 -8.42
N GLY A 50 26.99 13.38 -9.10
CA GLY A 50 27.52 12.81 -10.33
C GLY A 50 26.52 12.94 -11.48
N ASP A 51 26.14 11.80 -12.06
CA ASP A 51 25.11 11.68 -13.09
C ASP A 51 23.68 11.61 -12.53
N LEU A 52 23.54 11.56 -11.20
CA LEU A 52 22.26 11.45 -10.50
C LEU A 52 21.83 12.77 -9.88
N LYS A 53 20.51 12.90 -9.69
CA LYS A 53 19.89 13.99 -8.95
C LYS A 53 19.17 13.45 -7.73
N VAL A 54 19.58 13.88 -6.54
CA VAL A 54 19.06 13.41 -5.26
C VAL A 54 18.19 14.49 -4.63
N GLN A 55 16.94 14.14 -4.32
CA GLN A 55 16.02 15.02 -3.60
C GLN A 55 15.78 14.50 -2.17
N VAL A 56 16.22 15.27 -1.18
CA VAL A 56 15.97 15.00 0.25
C VAL A 56 14.70 15.76 0.67
N LYS A 57 13.69 15.03 1.18
CA LYS A 57 12.38 15.59 1.53
C LYS A 57 12.20 15.62 3.05
N ALA A 58 11.62 16.69 3.59
CA ALA A 58 11.33 16.86 5.02
C ALA A 58 10.18 15.97 5.57
N GLY A 59 9.71 14.99 4.79
CA GLY A 59 8.53 14.18 5.11
C GLY A 59 7.21 14.79 4.62
N SER A 60 6.18 13.95 4.48
CA SER A 60 4.83 14.39 4.13
C SER A 60 4.10 14.80 5.40
N GLN A 61 3.49 15.98 5.38
CA GLN A 61 2.48 16.35 6.37
C GLN A 61 1.15 15.71 5.99
N ARG A 62 0.47 15.12 6.99
CA ARG A 62 -0.87 14.56 6.85
C ARG A 62 -1.75 15.14 7.94
N ILE A 63 -3.04 15.31 7.63
CA ILE A 63 -4.03 15.72 8.62
C ILE A 63 -4.13 14.64 9.70
N ASP A 64 -3.99 15.03 10.96
CA ASP A 64 -4.43 14.20 12.08
C ASP A 64 -5.97 14.22 12.09
N ALA A 65 -6.58 13.16 11.57
CA ALA A 65 -8.02 13.09 11.39
C ALA A 65 -8.79 13.29 12.70
N LYS A 66 -8.28 12.78 13.83
CA LYS A 66 -8.96 12.89 15.13
C LYS A 66 -8.88 14.31 15.66
N ALA A 67 -7.69 14.91 15.63
CA ALA A 67 -7.52 16.30 16.06
C ALA A 67 -8.27 17.28 15.15
N PHE A 68 -8.32 16.98 13.85
CA PHE A 68 -9.04 17.78 12.87
C PHE A 68 -10.56 17.69 13.08
N GLU A 69 -11.13 16.50 13.24
CA GLU A 69 -12.57 16.31 13.46
C GLU A 69 -13.05 16.88 14.78
N ALA A 70 -12.21 16.86 15.83
CA ALA A 70 -12.53 17.53 17.09
C ALA A 70 -12.68 19.06 16.93
N LYS A 71 -11.96 19.68 15.99
CA LYS A 71 -12.01 21.13 15.73
C LYS A 71 -12.99 21.52 14.64
N TYR A 72 -13.15 20.68 13.62
CA TYR A 72 -13.98 20.93 12.45
C TYR A 72 -14.89 19.75 12.16
N PRO A 73 -15.93 19.49 12.96
CA PRO A 73 -16.80 18.33 12.78
C PRO A 73 -17.48 18.29 11.39
N ALA A 74 -17.64 17.10 10.83
CA ALA A 74 -18.28 16.92 9.52
C ALA A 74 -19.73 17.43 9.49
N ALA A 75 -20.42 17.43 10.63
CA ALA A 75 -21.80 17.92 10.74
C ALA A 75 -21.92 19.44 10.45
N THR A 76 -20.91 20.23 10.80
CA THR A 76 -20.89 21.69 10.60
C THR A 76 -19.96 22.13 9.46
N HIS A 77 -18.98 21.30 9.10
CA HIS A 77 -18.01 21.57 8.03
C HIS A 77 -17.96 20.44 6.99
N PRO A 78 -19.09 20.03 6.39
CA PRO A 78 -19.14 18.87 5.49
C PRO A 78 -18.25 19.03 4.25
N THR A 79 -17.98 20.27 3.81
CA THR A 79 -17.13 20.55 2.64
C THR A 79 -15.66 20.20 2.83
N PHE A 80 -15.21 19.98 4.08
CA PHE A 80 -13.83 19.53 4.37
C PHE A 80 -13.68 18.01 4.33
N TYR A 81 -14.78 17.26 4.16
CA TYR A 81 -14.81 15.81 4.22
C TYR A 81 -15.23 15.21 2.88
N ASP A 82 -14.56 14.14 2.48
CA ASP A 82 -14.99 13.33 1.35
C ASP A 82 -16.19 12.45 1.75
N VAL A 83 -17.27 12.51 0.98
CA VAL A 83 -18.36 11.53 1.07
C VAL A 83 -18.04 10.34 0.17
N LYS A 84 -17.90 9.15 0.76
CA LYS A 84 -17.61 7.91 0.02
C LYS A 84 -18.64 6.83 0.37
N PRO A 85 -19.05 5.98 -0.60
CA PRO A 85 -19.97 4.87 -0.33
C PRO A 85 -19.47 3.95 0.78
N ASN A 86 -20.36 3.57 1.70
CA ASN A 86 -20.05 2.59 2.74
C ASN A 86 -20.61 1.23 2.35
N LEU A 87 -19.73 0.36 1.83
CA LEU A 87 -20.11 -0.96 1.31
C LEU A 87 -20.80 -1.84 2.36
N ALA A 88 -20.34 -1.81 3.61
CA ALA A 88 -20.90 -2.64 4.67
C ALA A 88 -22.36 -2.25 4.99
N LYS A 89 -22.63 -0.94 5.09
CA LYS A 89 -23.99 -0.42 5.26
C LYS A 89 -24.85 -0.71 4.04
N ALA A 90 -24.34 -0.46 2.84
CA ALA A 90 -25.05 -0.74 1.59
C ALA A 90 -25.44 -2.22 1.47
N ARG A 91 -24.55 -3.16 1.81
CA ARG A 91 -24.88 -4.60 1.86
C ARG A 91 -25.97 -4.93 2.88
N LYS A 92 -25.88 -4.33 4.07
CA LYS A 92 -26.86 -4.56 5.15
C LYS A 92 -28.26 -4.08 4.78
N GLU A 93 -28.35 -2.95 4.08
CA GLU A 93 -29.62 -2.30 3.74
C GLU A 93 -30.20 -2.76 2.39
N LEU A 94 -29.35 -2.97 1.38
CA LEU A 94 -29.78 -3.29 0.00
C LEU A 94 -29.66 -4.78 -0.34
N GLY A 95 -28.91 -5.56 0.45
CA GLY A 95 -28.61 -6.97 0.19
C GLY A 95 -27.50 -7.21 -0.84
N GLU A 96 -26.89 -8.39 -0.81
CA GLU A 96 -25.71 -8.71 -1.66
C GLU A 96 -26.05 -8.70 -3.15
N LEU A 97 -27.24 -9.16 -3.55
CA LEU A 97 -27.66 -9.21 -4.95
C LEU A 97 -27.71 -7.83 -5.61
N ALA A 98 -28.17 -6.81 -4.87
CA ALA A 98 -28.24 -5.44 -5.38
C ALA A 98 -26.86 -4.77 -5.49
N VAL A 99 -25.94 -5.13 -4.58
CA VAL A 99 -24.61 -4.52 -4.50
C VAL A 99 -23.61 -5.19 -5.46
N ALA A 100 -23.72 -6.50 -5.68
CA ALA A 100 -22.81 -7.28 -6.52
C ALA A 100 -22.47 -6.66 -7.90
N PRO A 101 -23.44 -6.17 -8.72
CA PRO A 101 -23.12 -5.57 -10.02
C PRO A 101 -22.38 -4.23 -9.93
N LEU A 102 -22.36 -3.58 -8.76
CA LEU A 102 -21.67 -2.31 -8.53
C LEU A 102 -20.23 -2.50 -8.05
N LEU A 103 -19.82 -3.74 -7.76
CA LEU A 103 -18.47 -4.05 -7.29
C LEU A 103 -17.51 -4.20 -8.47
N LYS A 104 -16.40 -3.48 -8.39
CA LYS A 104 -15.24 -3.74 -9.25
C LYS A 104 -14.39 -4.82 -8.60
N ARG A 105 -14.12 -5.90 -9.34
CA ARG A 105 -13.19 -6.95 -8.92
C ARG A 105 -11.83 -6.70 -9.59
N ASP A 106 -10.78 -6.68 -8.79
CA ASP A 106 -9.41 -6.59 -9.28
C ASP A 106 -8.96 -7.91 -9.93
N LYS A 107 -7.85 -7.85 -10.67
CA LYS A 107 -7.27 -9.03 -11.32
C LYS A 107 -6.93 -10.08 -10.26
N PRO A 108 -7.14 -11.39 -10.56
CA PRO A 108 -6.74 -12.46 -9.65
C PRO A 108 -5.23 -12.41 -9.41
N GLY A 109 -4.82 -12.76 -8.18
CA GLY A 109 -3.43 -12.78 -7.75
C GLY A 109 -3.12 -14.03 -6.93
N VAL A 110 -1.83 -14.29 -6.73
CA VAL A 110 -1.31 -15.40 -5.91
C VAL A 110 -0.63 -14.81 -4.68
N VAL A 111 -0.96 -15.33 -3.50
CA VAL A 111 -0.30 -15.01 -2.24
C VAL A 111 0.35 -16.29 -1.72
N VAL A 112 1.65 -16.23 -1.48
CA VAL A 112 2.43 -17.31 -0.85
C VAL A 112 2.83 -16.82 0.54
N LYS A 113 2.70 -17.68 1.56
CA LYS A 113 2.98 -17.39 2.96
C LYS A 113 4.00 -18.39 3.50
#